data_AF-A0A835Z594-F1
#
_entry.id   AF-A0A835Z594-F1
#
_cell.length_a   1.000
_cell.length_b   1.000
_cell.length_c   1.000
_cell.angle_alpha   90.00
_cell.angle_beta   90.00
_cell.angle_gamma   90.00
#
_symmetry.space_group_name_H-M   'P 1'
#
loop_
_entity.id
_entity.type
_entity.pdbx_description
1 polymer ?
#
loop_
_entity_poly.entity_id
_entity_poly.type
_entity_poly.pdbx_seq_one_letter_code
_entity_poly.pdbx_strand_id
1 'polypeptide(L)'
;MAAPDATTMAAAQKEKQYTLVYVHAALTEGGAGPDILREQLQHIKASGLWDSMHHLFLGVLGDVSLVPQEFLKDGKLSLIFDTPELDFFEFPTLHTLQTHAKRIFPESNMLYIHTKGVNRRPLAREWRELLMFCLVDNWQTCLADVFGAGFETCGCQLQGGPDGFPVHYSGNFWWTKASVAAEAPDIWSYRGTQDRMECEFWLLGRVQDYELSKSKHYCLWHSHRNMYDVATAKNEYESQDFLPDAWARAAAVKHSGMPEWQRVRRCTLHSDVTAVLVRVRAGAGGPHAPARLSAAAAAAAATSALNSSACHLSAQLKRIGAAAAGTPGRLSGSSTQALMHTPD
;
A
#
# COMPACT_ATOMS: atom_id res chain seq x y z
N MET A 1 1.34 -0.21 43.16
CA MET A 1 1.19 0.51 41.86
C MET A 1 -0.08 0.02 41.20
N ALA A 2 -0.99 0.90 40.79
CA ALA A 2 -2.21 0.48 40.10
C ALA A 2 -1.90 0.16 38.63
N ALA A 3 -2.46 -0.92 38.10
CA ALA A 3 -2.41 -1.22 36.67
C ALA A 3 -3.17 -0.13 35.89
N PRO A 4 -2.72 0.25 34.68
CA PRO A 4 -3.44 1.23 33.87
C PRO A 4 -4.81 0.70 33.48
N ASP A 5 -5.84 1.54 33.67
CA ASP A 5 -7.22 1.30 33.21
C ASP A 5 -7.23 1.03 31.70
N ALA A 6 -7.99 0.01 31.27
CA ALA A 6 -8.17 -0.39 29.87
C ALA A 6 -8.58 0.78 28.96
N THR A 7 -9.36 1.74 29.48
CA THR A 7 -9.73 2.99 28.80
C THR A 7 -8.51 3.84 28.44
N THR A 8 -7.48 3.82 29.29
CA THR A 8 -6.20 4.51 29.07
C THR A 8 -5.34 3.76 28.05
N MET A 9 -5.46 2.44 27.94
CA MET A 9 -4.79 1.66 26.90
C MET A 9 -5.43 1.89 25.53
N ALA A 10 -6.76 1.92 25.47
CA ALA A 10 -7.50 2.28 24.25
C ALA A 10 -7.17 3.70 23.76
N ALA A 11 -7.14 4.70 24.67
CA ALA A 11 -6.78 6.07 24.32
C ALA A 11 -5.28 6.28 24.02
N ALA A 12 -4.40 5.36 24.44
CA ALA A 12 -2.96 5.41 24.15
C ALA A 12 -2.57 4.68 22.84
N GLN A 13 -3.46 3.83 22.31
CA GLN A 13 -3.39 3.43 20.92
C GLN A 13 -3.86 4.60 20.03
N LYS A 14 -2.95 5.55 19.82
CA LYS A 14 -2.92 6.28 18.54
C LYS A 14 -2.96 5.21 17.45
N GLU A 15 -4.06 5.14 16.70
CA GLU A 15 -4.29 4.05 15.75
C GLU A 15 -3.07 3.95 14.82
N LYS A 16 -2.41 2.79 14.83
CA LYS A 16 -1.19 2.59 14.03
C LYS A 16 -1.58 2.33 12.59
N GLN A 17 -2.01 3.38 11.92
CA GLN A 17 -2.21 3.39 10.49
C GLN A 17 -0.88 3.10 9.81
N TYR A 18 -0.77 1.94 9.17
CA TYR A 18 0.38 1.63 8.32
C TYR A 18 0.15 2.21 6.92
N THR A 19 1.23 2.52 6.23
CA THR A 19 1.24 2.76 4.77
C THR A 19 2.14 1.70 4.18
N LEU A 20 1.55 0.75 3.45
CA LEU A 20 2.22 -0.44 2.95
C LEU A 20 2.14 -0.48 1.43
N VAL A 21 3.22 -0.89 0.77
CA VAL A 21 3.25 -1.06 -0.69
C VAL A 21 3.40 -2.54 -1.02
N TYR A 22 2.65 -3.02 -2.00
CA TYR A 22 2.70 -4.38 -2.51
C TYR A 22 3.02 -4.31 -4.00
N VAL A 23 4.09 -5.00 -4.39
CA VAL A 23 4.54 -5.08 -5.78
C VAL A 23 4.49 -6.54 -6.21
N HIS A 24 3.77 -6.82 -7.29
CA HIS A 24 3.87 -8.08 -8.02
C HIS A 24 4.83 -7.94 -9.20
N ALA A 25 5.84 -8.80 -9.29
CA ALA A 25 6.83 -8.75 -10.36
C ALA A 25 6.96 -10.09 -11.08
N ALA A 26 6.74 -10.09 -12.40
CA ALA A 26 7.08 -11.22 -13.26
C ALA A 26 8.45 -10.95 -13.90
N LEU A 27 9.47 -11.69 -13.45
CA LEU A 27 10.88 -11.48 -13.78
C LEU A 27 11.41 -12.66 -14.60
N THR A 28 11.85 -12.42 -15.83
CA THR A 28 12.46 -13.45 -16.68
C THR A 28 13.73 -12.92 -17.32
N GLU A 29 14.71 -13.78 -17.55
CA GLU A 29 15.91 -13.43 -18.32
C GLU A 29 15.53 -12.95 -19.72
N GLY A 30 16.10 -11.82 -20.16
CA GLY A 30 15.73 -11.15 -21.41
C GLY A 30 14.31 -10.53 -21.43
N GLY A 31 13.50 -10.72 -20.39
CA GLY A 31 12.19 -10.09 -20.22
C GLY A 31 12.29 -8.61 -19.89
N ALA A 32 11.17 -7.88 -20.01
CA ALA A 32 11.10 -6.47 -19.61
C ALA A 32 10.88 -6.27 -18.09
N GLY A 33 10.53 -7.35 -17.36
CA GLY A 33 10.17 -7.31 -15.94
C GLY A 33 11.21 -6.68 -15.01
N PRO A 34 12.50 -7.06 -15.09
CA PRO A 34 13.54 -6.50 -14.21
C PRO A 34 13.72 -4.99 -14.36
N ASP A 35 13.63 -4.47 -15.57
CA ASP A 35 13.76 -3.04 -15.85
C ASP A 35 12.50 -2.28 -15.43
N ILE A 36 11.30 -2.85 -15.66
CA ILE A 36 10.03 -2.29 -15.17
C ILE A 36 10.02 -2.24 -13.64
N LEU A 37 10.46 -3.29 -12.95
CA LEU A 37 10.55 -3.31 -11.49
C LEU A 37 11.52 -2.24 -10.98
N ARG A 38 12.70 -2.10 -11.61
CA ARG A 38 13.67 -1.06 -11.25
C ARG A 38 13.11 0.35 -11.46
N GLU A 39 12.46 0.61 -12.59
CA GLU A 39 11.77 1.87 -12.89
C GLU A 39 10.72 2.19 -11.81
N GLN A 40 9.86 1.23 -11.46
CA GLN A 40 8.82 1.42 -10.44
C GLN A 40 9.39 1.70 -9.06
N LEU A 41 10.42 0.97 -8.64
CA LEU A 41 11.10 1.20 -7.36
C LEU A 41 11.85 2.54 -7.33
N GLN A 42 12.37 3.00 -8.47
CA GLN A 42 12.97 4.34 -8.61
C GLN A 42 11.92 5.45 -8.46
N HIS A 43 10.75 5.33 -9.07
CA HIS A 43 9.62 6.25 -8.86
C HIS A 43 9.22 6.33 -7.37
N ILE A 44 9.05 5.18 -6.69
CA ILE A 44 8.71 5.13 -5.26
C ILE A 44 9.76 5.86 -4.42
N LYS A 45 11.05 5.78 -4.77
CA LYS A 45 12.11 6.59 -4.11
C LYS A 45 12.03 8.06 -4.47
N ALA A 46 11.89 8.41 -5.75
CA ALA A 46 11.89 9.79 -6.22
C ALA A 46 10.72 10.63 -5.69
N SER A 47 9.54 10.02 -5.47
CA SER A 47 8.36 10.70 -4.93
C SER A 47 8.35 10.90 -3.41
N GLY A 48 9.38 10.40 -2.70
CA GLY A 48 9.41 10.36 -1.23
C GLY A 48 8.42 9.36 -0.61
N LEU A 49 7.71 8.56 -1.42
CA LEU A 49 6.88 7.46 -0.92
C LEU A 49 7.74 6.41 -0.22
N TRP A 50 8.95 6.14 -0.73
CA TRP A 50 9.89 5.20 -0.10
C TRP A 50 10.19 5.57 1.34
N ASP A 51 10.39 6.86 1.65
CA ASP A 51 10.67 7.32 3.00
C ASP A 51 9.41 7.31 3.88
N SER A 52 8.26 7.66 3.30
CA SER A 52 6.99 7.82 4.00
C SER A 52 6.22 6.51 4.26
N MET A 53 6.42 5.48 3.43
CA MET A 53 5.85 4.16 3.64
C MET A 53 6.53 3.45 4.82
N HIS A 54 5.81 2.52 5.45
CA HIS A 54 6.35 1.69 6.52
C HIS A 54 7.14 0.50 5.96
N HIS A 55 6.64 -0.13 4.90
CA HIS A 55 7.27 -1.32 4.29
C HIS A 55 6.79 -1.54 2.85
N LEU A 56 7.65 -2.15 2.02
CA LEU A 56 7.30 -2.68 0.70
C LEU A 56 7.42 -4.20 0.69
N PHE A 57 6.38 -4.88 0.23
CA PHE A 57 6.33 -6.32 0.06
C PHE A 57 6.38 -6.67 -1.43
N LEU A 58 7.37 -7.47 -1.82
CA LEU A 58 7.60 -7.89 -3.20
C LEU A 58 7.24 -9.38 -3.36
N GLY A 59 6.28 -9.68 -4.23
CA GLY A 59 6.04 -11.04 -4.72
C GLY A 59 6.63 -11.21 -6.10
N VAL A 60 7.41 -12.26 -6.32
CA VAL A 60 8.11 -12.53 -7.59
C VAL A 60 7.58 -13.81 -8.24
N LEU A 61 7.34 -13.76 -9.55
CA LEU A 61 7.28 -14.96 -10.39
C LEU A 61 8.48 -14.96 -11.36
N GLY A 62 8.99 -16.14 -11.68
CA GLY A 62 10.20 -16.32 -12.48
C GLY A 62 11.47 -16.23 -11.63
N ASP A 63 12.50 -15.54 -12.14
CA ASP A 63 13.82 -15.52 -11.52
C ASP A 63 13.97 -14.39 -10.48
N VAL A 64 14.02 -14.77 -9.20
CA VAL A 64 14.26 -13.90 -8.05
C VAL A 64 15.66 -13.28 -8.02
N SER A 65 16.64 -13.85 -8.73
CA SER A 65 17.99 -13.28 -8.84
C SER A 65 18.01 -11.92 -9.55
N LEU A 66 17.02 -11.69 -10.43
CA LEU A 66 16.85 -10.46 -11.20
C LEU A 66 16.27 -9.29 -10.38
N VAL A 67 15.92 -9.50 -9.10
CA VAL A 67 15.48 -8.43 -8.20
C VAL A 67 16.62 -7.43 -7.98
N PRO A 68 16.39 -6.10 -8.17
CA PRO A 68 17.39 -5.06 -7.94
C PRO A 68 17.94 -5.04 -6.50
N GLN A 69 19.12 -5.65 -6.30
CA GLN A 69 19.74 -5.91 -5.00
C GLN A 69 20.01 -4.63 -4.19
N GLU A 70 20.17 -3.49 -4.85
CA GLU A 70 20.34 -2.17 -4.23
C GLU A 70 19.10 -1.69 -3.45
N PHE A 71 17.93 -2.29 -3.67
CA PHE A 71 16.69 -2.01 -2.91
C PHE A 71 16.45 -2.94 -1.72
N LEU A 72 17.24 -4.01 -1.56
CA LEU A 72 17.13 -4.94 -0.43
C LEU A 72 17.98 -4.50 0.80
N LYS A 73 18.91 -3.56 0.61
CA LYS A 73 19.98 -3.24 1.58
C LYS A 73 19.53 -2.49 2.83
N ASP A 74 18.44 -1.73 2.76
CA ASP A 74 17.92 -0.94 3.89
C ASP A 74 16.86 -1.68 4.73
N GLY A 75 16.49 -2.89 4.32
CA GLY A 75 15.47 -3.70 4.99
C GLY A 75 14.03 -3.19 4.86
N LYS A 76 13.79 -2.14 4.06
CA LYS A 76 12.44 -1.56 3.84
C LYS A 76 11.62 -2.30 2.79
N LEU A 77 12.29 -3.13 1.98
CA LEU A 77 11.71 -4.10 1.08
C LEU A 77 11.85 -5.51 1.67
N SER A 78 10.82 -6.35 1.53
CA SER A 78 10.95 -7.79 1.77
C SER A 78 10.26 -8.61 0.69
N LEU A 79 10.94 -9.67 0.26
CA LEU A 79 10.35 -10.74 -0.53
C LEU A 79 9.32 -11.47 0.36
N ILE A 80 8.08 -11.54 -0.11
CA ILE A 80 6.97 -12.25 0.57
C ILE A 80 6.67 -13.60 -0.07
N PHE A 81 7.04 -13.77 -1.33
CA PHE A 81 6.80 -14.95 -2.13
C PHE A 81 7.71 -14.91 -3.36
N ASP A 82 8.29 -16.04 -3.71
CA ASP A 82 8.98 -16.27 -4.98
C ASP A 82 8.66 -17.67 -5.50
N THR A 83 8.53 -17.80 -6.82
CA THR A 83 8.38 -19.06 -7.56
C THR A 83 8.83 -18.87 -9.00
N PRO A 84 9.41 -19.87 -9.68
CA PRO A 84 9.62 -19.81 -11.14
C PRO A 84 8.31 -19.88 -11.95
N GLU A 85 7.17 -20.28 -11.35
CA GLU A 85 5.92 -20.50 -12.05
C GLU A 85 5.14 -19.20 -12.39
N LEU A 86 5.12 -18.81 -13.67
CA LEU A 86 4.47 -17.58 -14.16
C LEU A 86 2.93 -17.64 -14.22
N ASP A 87 2.33 -18.84 -14.18
CA ASP A 87 0.88 -19.07 -14.27
C ASP A 87 0.13 -18.81 -12.94
N PHE A 88 0.86 -18.56 -11.85
CA PHE A 88 0.28 -18.07 -10.60
C PHE A 88 -0.27 -16.64 -10.71
N PHE A 89 0.14 -15.87 -11.75
CA PHE A 89 -0.24 -14.47 -11.93
C PHE A 89 -0.14 -13.66 -10.62
N GLU A 90 -0.99 -12.65 -10.46
CA GLU A 90 -0.97 -11.72 -9.33
C GLU A 90 -1.51 -12.37 -8.02
N PHE A 91 -2.07 -13.58 -8.06
CA PHE A 91 -2.76 -14.25 -6.94
C PHE A 91 -1.93 -14.35 -5.64
N PRO A 92 -0.65 -14.76 -5.61
CA PRO A 92 0.11 -14.88 -4.36
C PRO A 92 0.37 -13.54 -3.68
N THR A 93 0.62 -12.49 -4.47
CA THR A 93 0.87 -11.14 -3.96
C THR A 93 -0.42 -10.56 -3.37
N LEU A 94 -1.54 -10.69 -4.08
CA LEU A 94 -2.85 -10.23 -3.62
C LEU A 94 -3.36 -11.04 -2.40
N HIS A 95 -3.12 -12.35 -2.35
CA HIS A 95 -3.45 -13.18 -1.18
C HIS A 95 -2.65 -12.77 0.06
N THR A 96 -1.36 -12.45 -0.11
CA THR A 96 -0.55 -11.92 0.99
C THR A 96 -1.06 -10.55 1.45
N LEU A 97 -1.36 -9.66 0.51
CA LEU A 97 -1.97 -8.34 0.77
C LEU A 97 -3.26 -8.50 1.59
N GLN A 98 -4.21 -9.32 1.14
CA GLN A 98 -5.44 -9.58 1.86
C GLN A 98 -5.20 -10.19 3.26
N THR A 99 -4.26 -11.13 3.38
CA THR A 99 -3.92 -11.76 4.65
C THR A 99 -3.34 -10.76 5.65
N HIS A 100 -2.55 -9.79 5.18
CA HIS A 100 -2.09 -8.67 6.00
C HIS A 100 -3.23 -7.71 6.34
N ALA A 101 -4.09 -7.36 5.37
CA ALA A 101 -5.25 -6.48 5.57
C ALA A 101 -6.15 -6.98 6.72
N LYS A 102 -6.43 -8.28 6.76
CA LYS A 102 -7.19 -8.98 7.83
C LYS A 102 -6.51 -8.99 9.22
N ARG A 103 -5.28 -8.49 9.34
CA ARG A 103 -4.44 -8.56 10.57
C ARG A 103 -3.85 -7.22 11.02
N ILE A 104 -4.05 -6.14 10.25
CA ILE A 104 -3.59 -4.79 10.57
C ILE A 104 -4.77 -3.86 10.93
N PHE A 105 -4.48 -2.60 11.23
CA PHE A 105 -5.52 -1.62 11.55
C PHE A 105 -6.35 -1.31 10.30
N PRO A 106 -7.70 -1.31 10.35
CA PRO A 106 -8.58 -1.13 9.19
C PRO A 106 -8.28 0.12 8.36
N GLU A 107 -7.87 1.21 9.02
CA GLU A 107 -7.52 2.48 8.38
C GLU A 107 -6.19 2.49 7.63
N SER A 108 -5.38 1.42 7.73
CA SER A 108 -4.08 1.32 7.07
C SER A 108 -4.22 1.44 5.55
N ASN A 109 -3.33 2.19 4.93
CA ASN A 109 -3.31 2.45 3.50
C ASN A 109 -2.44 1.40 2.80
N MET A 110 -2.93 0.83 1.72
CA MET A 110 -2.25 -0.23 0.98
C MET A 110 -2.22 0.12 -0.50
N LEU A 111 -1.03 0.31 -1.07
CA LEU A 111 -0.81 0.45 -2.51
C LEU A 111 -0.57 -0.92 -3.11
N TYR A 112 -1.26 -1.23 -4.19
CA TYR A 112 -0.95 -2.37 -5.05
C TYR A 112 -0.53 -1.89 -6.44
N ILE A 113 0.61 -2.40 -6.91
CA ILE A 113 1.09 -2.25 -8.29
C ILE A 113 1.70 -3.58 -8.78
N HIS A 114 1.87 -3.71 -10.09
CA HIS A 114 2.58 -4.84 -10.70
C HIS A 114 3.44 -4.42 -11.88
N THR A 115 4.29 -5.31 -12.39
CA THR A 115 5.12 -5.08 -13.59
C THR A 115 4.29 -5.06 -14.88
N LYS A 116 3.30 -4.15 -14.98
CA LYS A 116 2.43 -3.95 -16.14
C LYS A 116 3.28 -3.68 -17.38
N GLY A 117 3.08 -4.50 -18.41
CA GLY A 117 3.79 -4.38 -19.70
C GLY A 117 4.91 -5.40 -19.93
N VAL A 118 5.15 -6.36 -19.03
CA VAL A 118 6.12 -7.46 -19.23
C VAL A 118 6.01 -8.16 -20.60
N ASN A 119 4.78 -8.32 -21.12
CA ASN A 119 4.49 -8.94 -22.41
C ASN A 119 4.74 -7.99 -23.63
N ARG A 120 5.43 -6.86 -23.42
CA ARG A 120 5.85 -5.89 -24.46
C ARG A 120 4.75 -5.44 -25.43
N ARG A 121 3.51 -5.30 -24.93
CA ARG A 121 2.42 -4.71 -25.73
C ARG A 121 2.72 -3.24 -26.05
N PRO A 122 2.31 -2.71 -27.22
CA PRO A 122 2.33 -1.28 -27.49
C PRO A 122 1.64 -0.50 -26.37
N LEU A 123 2.08 0.74 -26.14
CA LEU A 123 1.49 1.69 -25.18
C LEU A 123 1.53 1.29 -23.69
N ALA A 124 2.04 0.10 -23.37
CA ALA A 124 2.09 -0.40 -22.01
C ALA A 124 3.07 0.36 -21.11
N ARG A 125 4.04 1.09 -21.70
CA ARG A 125 4.95 1.98 -20.97
C ARG A 125 4.22 3.27 -20.61
N GLU A 126 3.62 3.93 -21.58
CA GLU A 126 2.90 5.20 -21.45
C GLU A 126 1.73 5.08 -20.47
N TRP A 127 1.01 3.95 -20.49
CA TRP A 127 -0.01 3.64 -19.49
C TRP A 127 0.60 3.41 -18.11
N ARG A 128 1.74 2.70 -17.98
CA ARG A 128 2.40 2.53 -16.69
C ARG A 128 2.92 3.86 -16.13
N GLU A 129 3.53 4.70 -16.95
CA GLU A 129 3.99 6.05 -16.57
C GLU A 129 2.82 6.89 -16.02
N LEU A 130 1.63 6.81 -16.63
CA LEU A 130 0.41 7.44 -16.12
C LEU A 130 -0.01 6.90 -14.75
N LEU A 131 -0.06 5.57 -14.59
CA LEU A 131 -0.46 4.94 -13.32
C LEU A 131 0.54 5.27 -12.20
N MET A 132 1.84 5.29 -12.51
CA MET A 132 2.90 5.68 -11.58
C MET A 132 2.79 7.16 -11.21
N PHE A 133 2.54 8.05 -12.17
CA PHE A 133 2.36 9.47 -11.88
C PHE A 133 1.20 9.71 -10.91
N CYS A 134 0.02 9.15 -11.20
CA CYS A 134 -1.17 9.37 -10.38
C CYS A 134 -1.08 8.75 -8.98
N LEU A 135 -0.51 7.54 -8.84
CA LEU A 135 -0.58 6.77 -7.59
C LEU A 135 0.71 6.78 -6.75
N VAL A 136 1.87 6.99 -7.40
CA VAL A 136 3.19 6.95 -6.75
C VAL A 136 3.83 8.32 -6.70
N ASP A 137 3.82 9.10 -7.78
CA ASP A 137 4.42 10.44 -7.79
C ASP A 137 3.53 11.45 -7.02
N ASN A 138 2.20 11.28 -7.09
CA ASN A 138 1.19 12.08 -6.37
C ASN A 138 0.54 11.31 -5.20
N TRP A 139 1.29 10.43 -4.52
CA TRP A 139 0.75 9.60 -3.43
C TRP A 139 0.15 10.41 -2.27
N GLN A 140 0.63 11.64 -2.03
CA GLN A 140 0.09 12.52 -1.00
C GLN A 140 -1.37 12.88 -1.29
N THR A 141 -1.73 13.13 -2.55
CA THR A 141 -3.12 13.41 -2.94
C THR A 141 -4.02 12.21 -2.70
N CYS A 142 -3.52 10.99 -2.95
CA CYS A 142 -4.24 9.75 -2.66
C CYS A 142 -4.55 9.61 -1.15
N LEU A 143 -3.55 9.84 -0.29
CA LEU A 143 -3.68 9.58 1.15
C LEU A 143 -4.25 10.75 1.97
N ALA A 144 -3.96 11.99 1.60
CA ALA A 144 -4.40 13.18 2.32
C ALA A 144 -5.74 13.72 1.81
N ASP A 145 -5.90 13.85 0.49
CA ASP A 145 -7.07 14.51 -0.09
C ASP A 145 -8.19 13.52 -0.41
N VAL A 146 -7.88 12.42 -1.09
CA VAL A 146 -8.88 11.42 -1.49
C VAL A 146 -9.36 10.62 -0.28
N PHE A 147 -8.47 9.99 0.48
CA PHE A 147 -8.88 9.31 1.72
C PHE A 147 -9.35 10.29 2.81
N GLY A 148 -8.84 11.53 2.86
CA GLY A 148 -9.33 12.57 3.77
C GLY A 148 -10.73 13.09 3.42
N ALA A 149 -11.16 12.97 2.16
CA ALA A 149 -12.53 13.24 1.73
C ALA A 149 -13.51 12.08 2.03
N GLY A 150 -13.03 10.95 2.54
CA GLY A 150 -13.84 9.79 2.92
C GLY A 150 -13.95 8.69 1.86
N PHE A 151 -13.17 8.76 0.77
CA PHE A 151 -13.06 7.64 -0.16
C PHE A 151 -12.23 6.49 0.45
N GLU A 152 -12.58 5.26 0.09
CA GLU A 152 -12.01 4.03 0.63
C GLU A 152 -10.96 3.40 -0.31
N THR A 153 -11.04 3.71 -1.61
CA THR A 153 -10.06 3.31 -2.63
C THR A 153 -9.82 4.43 -3.64
N CYS A 154 -8.65 4.43 -4.29
CA CYS A 154 -8.42 5.26 -5.47
C CYS A 154 -7.51 4.60 -6.50
N GLY A 155 -7.76 4.89 -7.78
CA GLY A 155 -7.04 4.36 -8.93
C GLY A 155 -7.30 5.22 -10.16
N CYS A 156 -6.78 4.81 -11.31
CA CYS A 156 -7.10 5.44 -12.60
C CYS A 156 -7.96 4.51 -13.44
N GLN A 157 -8.60 5.06 -14.47
CA GLN A 157 -9.39 4.29 -15.43
C GLN A 157 -10.40 3.37 -14.73
N LEU A 158 -11.14 3.93 -13.77
CA LEU A 158 -12.25 3.21 -13.14
C LEU A 158 -13.29 2.89 -14.23
N GLN A 159 -13.49 1.60 -14.49
CA GLN A 159 -14.49 1.06 -15.41
C GLN A 159 -15.53 0.27 -14.63
N GLY A 160 -16.65 0.01 -15.29
CA GLY A 160 -17.77 -0.79 -14.78
C GLY A 160 -19.08 -0.28 -15.35
N GLY A 161 -20.17 -1.03 -15.12
CA GLY A 161 -21.53 -0.61 -15.50
C GLY A 161 -22.19 -1.54 -16.53
N PRO A 162 -23.13 -1.03 -17.36
CA PRO A 162 -24.10 -1.85 -18.10
C PRO A 162 -23.49 -2.73 -19.19
N ASP A 163 -22.26 -2.49 -19.61
CA ASP A 163 -21.54 -3.28 -20.63
C ASP A 163 -21.04 -4.65 -20.10
N GLY A 164 -21.33 -4.99 -18.84
CA GLY A 164 -21.16 -6.33 -18.27
C GLY A 164 -19.81 -6.63 -17.63
N PHE A 165 -18.85 -5.70 -17.67
CA PHE A 165 -17.59 -5.83 -16.97
C PHE A 165 -17.74 -5.50 -15.46
N PRO A 166 -17.15 -6.30 -14.55
CA PRO A 166 -17.08 -5.96 -13.13
C PRO A 166 -16.41 -4.60 -12.90
N VAL A 167 -16.79 -3.90 -11.84
CA VAL A 167 -16.15 -2.63 -11.48
C VAL A 167 -14.67 -2.86 -11.15
N HIS A 168 -13.76 -2.10 -11.77
CA HIS A 168 -12.32 -2.24 -11.58
C HIS A 168 -11.54 -0.99 -12.02
N TYR A 169 -10.28 -0.87 -11.57
CA TYR A 169 -9.34 0.12 -12.09
C TYR A 169 -8.50 -0.52 -13.20
N SER A 170 -8.72 -0.15 -14.47
CA SER A 170 -8.00 -0.77 -15.58
C SER A 170 -6.49 -0.51 -15.51
N GLY A 171 -5.71 -1.58 -15.61
CA GLY A 171 -4.28 -1.59 -15.31
C GLY A 171 -3.94 -2.26 -13.98
N ASN A 172 -4.91 -2.45 -13.09
CA ASN A 172 -4.79 -3.05 -11.75
C ASN A 172 -3.76 -2.38 -10.83
N PHE A 173 -3.68 -1.05 -10.85
CA PHE A 173 -2.91 -0.27 -9.86
C PHE A 173 -3.90 0.56 -9.04
N TRP A 174 -3.78 0.53 -7.71
CA TRP A 174 -4.70 1.24 -6.81
C TRP A 174 -4.15 1.40 -5.40
N TRP A 175 -4.63 2.44 -4.70
CA TRP A 175 -4.61 2.52 -3.24
C TRP A 175 -5.94 2.02 -2.68
N THR A 176 -5.89 1.35 -1.52
CA THR A 176 -7.06 0.91 -0.77
C THR A 176 -6.86 1.05 0.73
N LYS A 177 -7.95 1.12 1.48
CA LYS A 177 -7.98 0.88 2.93
C LYS A 177 -7.90 -0.62 3.23
N ALA A 178 -7.23 -0.97 4.33
CA ALA A 178 -7.12 -2.36 4.76
C ALA A 178 -8.49 -3.00 5.08
N SER A 179 -9.48 -2.23 5.53
CA SER A 179 -10.88 -2.68 5.65
C SER A 179 -11.41 -3.28 4.34
N VAL A 180 -11.34 -2.53 3.23
CA VAL A 180 -11.84 -2.95 1.92
C VAL A 180 -11.14 -4.22 1.44
N ALA A 181 -9.81 -4.28 1.52
CA ALA A 181 -9.06 -5.47 1.11
C ALA A 181 -9.32 -6.70 2.01
N ALA A 182 -9.64 -6.49 3.30
CA ALA A 182 -10.00 -7.55 4.22
C ALA A 182 -11.41 -8.11 3.98
N GLU A 183 -12.36 -7.25 3.62
CA GLU A 183 -13.77 -7.58 3.31
C GLU A 183 -13.97 -8.08 1.87
N ALA A 184 -13.02 -7.79 0.98
CA ALA A 184 -12.98 -8.34 -0.37
C ALA A 184 -13.05 -9.89 -0.37
N PRO A 185 -13.46 -10.53 -1.48
CA PRO A 185 -13.57 -11.98 -1.56
C PRO A 185 -12.23 -12.67 -1.26
N ASP A 186 -12.22 -13.95 -0.89
CA ASP A 186 -10.96 -14.68 -0.82
C ASP A 186 -10.36 -14.81 -2.23
N ILE A 187 -9.32 -14.01 -2.50
CA ILE A 187 -8.61 -13.98 -3.78
C ILE A 187 -8.05 -15.36 -4.17
N TRP A 188 -7.67 -16.18 -3.18
CA TRP A 188 -7.09 -17.49 -3.48
C TRP A 188 -8.13 -18.49 -3.99
N SER A 189 -9.41 -18.28 -3.67
CA SER A 189 -10.51 -19.11 -4.17
C SER A 189 -10.65 -19.03 -5.70
N TYR A 190 -10.25 -17.91 -6.32
CA TYR A 190 -10.28 -17.71 -7.76
C TYR A 190 -9.09 -18.34 -8.50
N ARG A 191 -7.99 -18.73 -7.82
CA ARG A 191 -6.82 -19.34 -8.47
C ARG A 191 -7.21 -20.56 -9.32
N GLY A 192 -8.24 -21.31 -8.90
CA GLY A 192 -8.74 -22.49 -9.61
C GLY A 192 -9.40 -22.19 -10.96
N THR A 193 -9.78 -20.94 -11.26
CA THR A 193 -10.32 -20.54 -12.57
C THR A 193 -9.25 -20.50 -13.66
N GLN A 194 -7.98 -20.32 -13.26
CA GLN A 194 -6.85 -19.97 -14.14
C GLN A 194 -7.06 -18.69 -14.97
N ASP A 195 -8.06 -17.87 -14.65
CA ASP A 195 -8.26 -16.57 -15.29
C ASP A 195 -7.53 -15.47 -14.52
N ARG A 196 -6.54 -14.86 -15.17
CA ARG A 196 -5.80 -13.71 -14.63
C ARG A 196 -6.70 -12.48 -14.42
N MET A 197 -7.83 -12.36 -15.11
CA MET A 197 -8.73 -11.22 -15.00
C MET A 197 -9.39 -11.13 -13.62
N GLU A 198 -9.53 -12.26 -12.91
CA GLU A 198 -9.98 -12.28 -11.52
C GLU A 198 -9.07 -11.44 -10.62
N CYS A 199 -7.77 -11.33 -10.91
CA CYS A 199 -6.86 -10.46 -10.17
C CYS A 199 -7.10 -8.97 -10.42
N GLU A 200 -7.50 -8.59 -11.65
CA GLU A 200 -7.80 -7.21 -12.05
C GLU A 200 -9.18 -6.77 -11.54
N PHE A 201 -10.12 -7.70 -11.39
CA PHE A 201 -11.46 -7.44 -10.88
C PHE A 201 -11.60 -7.62 -9.36
N TRP A 202 -10.69 -8.33 -8.69
CA TRP A 202 -10.85 -8.79 -7.30
C TRP A 202 -11.35 -7.74 -6.29
N LEU A 203 -10.71 -6.55 -6.25
CA LEU A 203 -10.96 -5.58 -5.19
C LEU A 203 -12.38 -4.99 -5.25
N LEU A 204 -12.87 -4.71 -6.45
CA LEU A 204 -14.13 -3.98 -6.69
C LEU A 204 -15.19 -4.79 -7.45
N GLY A 205 -14.88 -5.99 -7.92
CA GLY A 205 -15.73 -6.77 -8.82
C GLY A 205 -17.03 -7.30 -8.21
N ARG A 206 -17.20 -7.17 -6.88
CA ARG A 206 -18.49 -7.39 -6.20
C ARG A 206 -19.37 -6.15 -6.10
N VAL A 207 -18.90 -4.97 -6.51
CA VAL A 207 -19.69 -3.75 -6.52
C VAL A 207 -20.71 -3.84 -7.66
N GLN A 208 -21.98 -4.05 -7.30
CA GLN A 208 -23.08 -4.29 -8.24
C GLN A 208 -23.57 -3.02 -8.94
N ASP A 209 -23.40 -1.86 -8.29
CA ASP A 209 -23.84 -0.56 -8.81
C ASP A 209 -22.63 0.34 -9.02
N TYR A 210 -22.31 0.59 -10.29
CA TYR A 210 -21.19 1.41 -10.71
C TYR A 210 -21.34 2.90 -10.34
N GLU A 211 -22.55 3.45 -10.32
CA GLU A 211 -22.76 4.86 -9.97
C GLU A 211 -22.66 5.06 -8.46
N LEU A 212 -23.23 4.15 -7.66
CA LEU A 212 -23.02 4.14 -6.21
C LEU A 212 -21.55 3.88 -5.85
N SER A 213 -20.81 3.10 -6.66
CA SER A 213 -19.37 2.85 -6.45
C SER A 213 -18.56 4.13 -6.32
N LYS A 214 -18.89 5.16 -7.12
CA LYS A 214 -18.19 6.46 -7.16
C LYS A 214 -18.31 7.28 -5.89
N SER A 215 -19.19 6.89 -4.96
CA SER A 215 -19.27 7.51 -3.61
C SER A 215 -18.17 7.03 -2.65
N LYS A 216 -17.55 5.88 -2.93
CA LYS A 216 -16.52 5.22 -2.10
C LYS A 216 -15.20 4.99 -2.84
N HIS A 217 -15.26 4.86 -4.16
CA HIS A 217 -14.12 4.48 -5.00
C HIS A 217 -13.80 5.64 -5.96
N TYR A 218 -12.70 6.35 -5.69
CA TYR A 218 -12.34 7.53 -6.46
C TYR A 218 -11.58 7.16 -7.74
N CYS A 219 -11.89 7.82 -8.85
CA CYS A 219 -11.10 7.76 -10.07
C CYS A 219 -10.25 9.02 -10.15
N LEU A 220 -8.94 8.90 -9.95
CA LEU A 220 -8.00 10.02 -10.05
C LEU A 220 -8.00 10.62 -11.45
N TRP A 221 -8.08 9.76 -12.48
CA TRP A 221 -8.04 10.18 -13.87
C TRP A 221 -8.60 9.10 -14.81
N HIS A 222 -9.32 9.53 -15.86
CA HIS A 222 -9.88 8.66 -16.90
C HIS A 222 -9.60 9.28 -18.29
N SER A 223 -9.10 8.48 -19.24
CA SER A 223 -8.71 9.00 -20.57
C SER A 223 -9.88 9.21 -21.52
N HIS A 224 -11.03 8.59 -21.21
CA HIS A 224 -12.14 8.35 -22.12
C HIS A 224 -11.72 7.71 -23.47
N ARG A 225 -10.59 7.01 -23.49
CA ARG A 225 -9.97 6.34 -24.65
C ARG A 225 -9.54 4.93 -24.29
N ASN A 226 -9.59 4.00 -25.24
CA ASN A 226 -8.97 2.69 -25.04
C ASN A 226 -7.44 2.82 -24.95
N MET A 227 -6.89 2.57 -23.76
CA MET A 227 -5.44 2.67 -23.49
C MET A 227 -4.60 1.59 -24.21
N TYR A 228 -5.24 0.58 -24.81
CA TYR A 228 -4.58 -0.37 -25.71
C TYR A 228 -4.42 0.18 -27.14
N ASP A 229 -5.20 1.18 -27.54
CA ASP A 229 -5.24 1.72 -28.90
C ASP A 229 -4.60 3.12 -29.02
N VAL A 230 -4.71 3.95 -27.97
CA VAL A 230 -4.29 5.36 -28.00
C VAL A 230 -3.41 5.70 -26.80
N ALA A 231 -2.20 6.20 -27.08
CA ALA A 231 -1.31 6.74 -26.07
C ALA A 231 -1.96 7.93 -25.35
N THR A 232 -1.80 8.03 -24.04
CA THR A 232 -2.02 9.31 -23.34
C THR A 232 -0.68 10.01 -23.21
N ALA A 233 -0.57 11.21 -23.76
CA ALA A 233 0.66 12.00 -23.66
C ALA A 233 0.80 12.58 -22.23
N LYS A 234 2.05 12.68 -21.76
CA LYS A 234 2.36 13.03 -20.35
C LYS A 234 1.70 14.33 -19.89
N ASN A 235 1.74 15.34 -20.76
CA ASN A 235 1.15 16.66 -20.54
C ASN A 235 -0.39 16.67 -20.38
N GLU A 236 -1.10 15.62 -20.83
CA GLU A 236 -2.55 15.52 -20.68
C GLU A 236 -2.99 15.22 -19.23
N TYR A 237 -2.14 14.53 -18.45
CA TYR A 237 -2.41 14.19 -17.05
C TYR A 237 -1.55 14.98 -16.06
N GLU A 238 -0.34 15.42 -16.42
CA GLU A 238 0.50 16.28 -15.56
C GLU A 238 -0.10 17.67 -15.30
N SER A 239 -1.02 18.12 -16.17
CA SER A 239 -1.69 19.43 -16.05
C SER A 239 -3.02 19.39 -15.29
N GLN A 240 -3.45 18.22 -14.81
CA GLN A 240 -4.74 18.06 -14.15
C GLN A 240 -4.61 18.25 -12.63
N ASP A 241 -5.50 19.05 -12.03
CA ASP A 241 -5.71 19.00 -10.58
C ASP A 241 -6.51 17.72 -10.26
N PHE A 242 -5.87 16.71 -9.66
CA PHE A 242 -6.51 15.44 -9.27
C PHE A 242 -7.57 15.55 -8.15
N LEU A 243 -7.76 16.76 -7.61
CA LEU A 243 -8.61 17.02 -6.46
C LEU A 243 -10.11 16.94 -6.84
N PRO A 244 -10.96 16.37 -5.97
CA PRO A 244 -12.40 16.42 -6.19
C PRO A 244 -12.92 17.87 -6.22
N ASP A 245 -13.65 18.25 -7.28
CA ASP A 245 -14.31 19.55 -7.47
C ASP A 245 -15.15 20.02 -6.26
N ALA A 246 -15.62 19.04 -5.46
CA ALA A 246 -16.35 19.27 -4.21
C ALA A 246 -15.49 19.98 -3.15
N TRP A 247 -14.17 19.74 -3.09
CA TRP A 247 -13.28 20.35 -2.11
C TRP A 247 -12.79 21.74 -2.49
N ALA A 248 -12.64 22.06 -3.79
CA ALA A 248 -12.41 23.45 -4.22
C ALA A 248 -13.51 24.41 -3.73
N ARG A 249 -14.75 23.89 -3.57
CA ARG A 249 -15.90 24.62 -3.01
C ARG A 249 -16.07 24.45 -1.50
N ALA A 250 -15.81 23.27 -0.92
CA ALA A 250 -15.97 23.02 0.52
C ALA A 250 -14.82 23.60 1.37
N ALA A 251 -13.58 23.65 0.86
CA ALA A 251 -12.43 24.22 1.56
C ALA A 251 -12.63 25.73 1.80
N ALA A 252 -13.18 26.44 0.82
CA ALA A 252 -13.56 27.85 0.92
C ALA A 252 -14.53 28.16 2.08
N VAL A 253 -15.27 27.16 2.57
CA VAL A 253 -16.22 27.29 3.70
C VAL A 253 -15.63 26.78 5.03
N LYS A 254 -14.66 25.86 5.01
CA LYS A 254 -14.09 25.22 6.21
C LYS A 254 -12.74 25.77 6.71
N HIS A 255 -12.09 26.69 6.00
CA HIS A 255 -10.79 27.25 6.41
C HIS A 255 -10.81 28.14 7.68
N SER A 256 -11.95 28.31 8.36
CA SER A 256 -12.09 29.06 9.61
C SER A 256 -11.60 28.32 10.87
N GLY A 257 -11.20 27.03 10.79
CA GLY A 257 -10.91 26.22 11.99
C GLY A 257 -9.74 25.22 11.93
N MET A 258 -8.93 25.17 10.86
CA MET A 258 -7.84 24.19 10.76
C MET A 258 -6.54 24.62 11.48
N PRO A 259 -5.84 23.71 12.19
CA PRO A 259 -4.53 23.96 12.77
C PRO A 259 -3.50 24.43 11.73
N GLU A 260 -2.59 25.31 12.17
CA GLU A 260 -1.69 26.08 11.32
C GLU A 260 -0.75 25.24 10.43
N TRP A 261 -0.37 24.03 10.89
CA TRP A 261 0.50 23.12 10.14
C TRP A 261 -0.13 22.53 8.86
N GLN A 262 -1.47 22.60 8.69
CA GLN A 262 -2.14 22.19 7.44
C GLN A 262 -2.23 23.31 6.39
N ARG A 263 -1.81 24.55 6.70
CA ARG A 263 -1.97 25.71 5.80
C ARG A 263 -0.77 26.00 4.90
N VAL A 264 0.32 25.24 4.98
CA VAL A 264 1.58 25.56 4.30
C VAL A 264 2.03 24.44 3.36
N ARG A 265 1.65 24.54 2.08
CA ARG A 265 2.52 24.34 0.88
C ARG A 265 1.77 24.52 -0.46
N ARG A 266 1.53 25.77 -0.84
CA ARG A 266 1.96 26.27 -2.16
C ARG A 266 3.19 27.18 -1.91
N CYS A 267 4.12 27.24 -2.86
CA CYS A 267 5.51 27.67 -2.63
C CYS A 267 5.69 29.14 -2.19
N THR A 268 6.53 29.39 -1.16
CA THR A 268 7.75 30.24 -1.23
C THR A 268 8.52 30.24 0.11
N LEU A 269 9.77 30.75 0.11
CA LEU A 269 10.70 30.82 1.25
C LEU A 269 10.24 31.79 2.36
N HIS A 270 10.40 31.42 3.65
CA HIS A 270 11.29 32.09 4.63
C HIS A 270 11.20 31.48 6.06
N SER A 271 12.16 31.90 6.89
CA SER A 271 12.57 31.52 8.25
C SER A 271 11.54 31.33 9.40
N ASP A 272 11.82 30.29 10.22
CA ASP A 272 11.86 30.23 11.71
C ASP A 272 10.62 30.31 12.65
N VAL A 273 10.83 29.73 13.85
CA VAL A 273 10.11 29.84 15.15
C VAL A 273 8.80 29.01 15.29
N THR A 274 8.73 27.85 15.97
CA THR A 274 8.88 27.44 17.40
C THR A 274 7.56 27.38 18.22
N ALA A 275 7.13 26.14 18.53
CA ALA A 275 6.40 25.59 19.69
C ALA A 275 5.32 26.38 20.50
N VAL A 276 4.27 25.66 20.95
CA VAL A 276 3.76 25.62 22.37
C VAL A 276 2.75 24.46 22.55
N LEU A 277 2.41 24.10 23.81
CA LEU A 277 1.89 22.80 24.28
C LEU A 277 0.79 22.99 25.37
N VAL A 278 0.11 21.92 25.79
CA VAL A 278 -0.74 21.72 27.03
C VAL A 278 -2.27 21.99 26.87
N ARG A 279 -3.28 21.33 27.50
CA ARG A 279 -3.60 20.01 28.14
C ARG A 279 -4.95 20.17 28.93
N VAL A 280 -5.58 19.05 29.37
CA VAL A 280 -6.59 18.81 30.48
C VAL A 280 -8.05 18.52 30.01
N ARG A 281 -8.64 17.30 30.13
CA ARG A 281 -9.32 16.54 31.27
C ARG A 281 -10.71 17.11 31.68
N ALA A 282 -11.76 16.39 32.16
CA ALA A 282 -12.04 14.96 32.53
C ALA A 282 -13.56 14.66 32.77
N GLY A 283 -13.98 13.39 32.99
CA GLY A 283 -15.27 12.96 33.65
C GLY A 283 -16.02 11.78 32.96
N ALA A 284 -16.00 10.52 33.47
CA ALA A 284 -17.04 9.81 34.28
C ALA A 284 -18.35 9.40 33.52
N GLY A 285 -18.99 8.21 33.67
CA GLY A 285 -18.82 7.02 34.56
C GLY A 285 -19.58 5.73 34.04
N GLY A 286 -20.00 4.79 34.92
CA GLY A 286 -20.70 3.50 34.57
C GLY A 286 -21.99 3.25 35.40
N PRO A 287 -22.47 2.00 35.71
CA PRO A 287 -22.18 0.63 35.18
C PRO A 287 -23.46 -0.26 34.94
N HIS A 288 -23.32 -1.52 34.44
CA HIS A 288 -24.04 -2.77 34.87
C HIS A 288 -23.76 -4.00 33.95
N ALA A 289 -23.99 -5.23 34.44
CA ALA A 289 -23.74 -6.56 33.82
C ALA A 289 -25.05 -7.43 33.87
N PRO A 290 -25.18 -8.73 33.44
CA PRO A 290 -24.13 -9.77 33.25
C PRO A 290 -24.30 -10.90 32.17
N ALA A 291 -23.19 -11.63 31.94
CA ALA A 291 -23.01 -13.08 31.69
C ALA A 291 -23.88 -13.93 30.71
N ARG A 292 -23.20 -14.70 29.82
CA ARG A 292 -23.06 -16.19 29.92
C ARG A 292 -22.03 -16.81 28.94
N LEU A 293 -21.58 -18.04 29.23
CA LEU A 293 -20.60 -18.84 28.46
C LEU A 293 -21.27 -19.52 27.24
N SER A 294 -20.61 -19.84 26.12
CA SER A 294 -19.53 -20.85 26.04
C SER A 294 -19.03 -21.03 24.58
N ALA A 295 -17.72 -21.00 24.36
CA ALA A 295 -17.06 -21.38 23.09
C ALA A 295 -15.61 -21.90 23.29
N ALA A 296 -15.22 -22.19 24.54
CA ALA A 296 -13.82 -22.28 24.95
C ALA A 296 -13.07 -23.56 24.51
N ALA A 297 -13.77 -24.58 24.00
CA ALA A 297 -13.16 -25.88 23.65
C ALA A 297 -12.70 -25.96 22.17
N ALA A 298 -13.27 -25.18 21.26
CA ALA A 298 -12.93 -25.22 19.83
C ALA A 298 -11.78 -24.26 19.45
N ALA A 299 -11.59 -23.18 20.21
CA ALA A 299 -10.58 -22.16 19.90
C ALA A 299 -9.13 -22.63 20.12
N ALA A 300 -8.88 -23.47 21.14
CA ALA A 300 -7.53 -23.76 21.62
C ALA A 300 -6.59 -24.38 20.56
N ALA A 301 -7.11 -25.19 19.64
CA ALA A 301 -6.32 -25.80 18.56
C ALA A 301 -5.95 -24.79 17.46
N ALA A 302 -6.87 -23.91 17.07
CA ALA A 302 -6.62 -22.87 16.06
C ALA A 302 -5.71 -21.75 16.58
N THR A 303 -5.87 -21.36 17.85
CA THR A 303 -5.05 -20.33 18.52
C THR A 303 -3.57 -20.69 18.54
N SER A 304 -3.20 -21.98 18.62
CA SER A 304 -1.80 -22.44 18.59
C SER A 304 -1.08 -22.07 17.29
N ALA A 305 -1.68 -22.39 16.13
CA ALA A 305 -1.10 -22.13 14.82
C ALA A 305 -1.22 -20.65 14.38
N LEU A 306 -2.26 -19.94 14.83
CA LEU A 306 -2.43 -18.51 14.56
C LEU A 306 -1.46 -17.64 15.37
N ASN A 307 -1.16 -18.03 16.62
CA ASN A 307 -0.25 -17.26 17.48
C ASN A 307 1.19 -17.25 16.97
N SER A 308 1.70 -18.33 16.38
CA SER A 308 3.07 -18.37 15.82
C SER A 308 3.23 -17.39 14.66
N SER A 309 2.26 -17.35 13.73
CA SER A 309 2.26 -16.48 12.56
C SER A 309 2.02 -15.01 12.91
N ALA A 310 1.09 -14.72 13.81
CA ALA A 310 0.84 -13.37 14.30
C ALA A 310 2.03 -12.82 15.11
N CYS A 311 2.71 -13.68 15.89
CA CYS A 311 3.97 -13.32 16.52
C CYS A 311 5.06 -13.02 15.49
N HIS A 312 5.11 -13.70 14.34
CA HIS A 312 6.13 -13.45 13.33
C HIS A 312 5.96 -12.08 12.65
N LEU A 313 4.76 -11.74 12.17
CA LEU A 313 4.49 -10.42 11.57
C LEU A 313 4.61 -9.29 12.61
N SER A 314 4.11 -9.50 13.84
CA SER A 314 4.30 -8.54 14.93
C SER A 314 5.77 -8.39 15.31
N ALA A 315 6.57 -9.46 15.28
CA ALA A 315 8.00 -9.40 15.55
C ALA A 315 8.78 -8.75 14.40
N GLN A 316 8.41 -8.97 13.14
CA GLN A 316 8.99 -8.27 11.99
C GLN A 316 8.72 -6.77 12.10
N LEU A 317 7.47 -6.35 12.26
CA LEU A 317 7.11 -4.93 12.42
C LEU A 317 7.72 -4.29 13.69
N LYS A 318 7.87 -5.05 14.80
CA LYS A 318 8.59 -4.58 16.00
C LYS A 318 10.11 -4.50 15.80
N ARG A 319 10.71 -5.40 15.04
CA ARG A 319 12.15 -5.36 14.68
C ARG A 319 12.44 -4.18 13.75
N ILE A 320 11.60 -3.94 12.74
CA ILE A 320 11.68 -2.77 11.85
C ILE A 320 11.58 -1.47 12.67
N GLY A 321 10.61 -1.38 13.59
CA GLY A 321 10.47 -0.22 14.49
C GLY A 321 11.63 -0.02 15.48
N ALA A 322 12.41 -1.06 15.80
CA ALA A 322 13.57 -0.97 16.68
C ALA A 322 14.87 -0.62 15.92
N ALA A 323 15.02 -1.10 14.68
CA ALA A 323 16.19 -0.81 13.84
C ALA A 323 16.34 0.69 13.52
N ALA A 324 15.22 1.40 13.38
CA ALA A 324 15.19 2.85 13.13
C ALA A 324 15.68 3.73 14.30
N ALA A 325 15.99 3.15 15.47
CA ALA A 325 16.41 3.86 16.68
C ALA A 325 17.88 3.60 17.09
N GLY A 326 18.66 2.88 16.27
CA GLY A 326 20.04 2.51 16.59
C GLY A 326 21.08 3.51 16.11
N THR A 327 21.74 4.22 17.04
CA THR A 327 22.90 5.09 16.77
C THR A 327 24.07 4.27 16.19
N PRO A 328 24.81 4.75 15.17
CA PRO A 328 25.87 3.97 14.52
C PRO A 328 27.09 3.77 15.44
N GLY A 329 27.32 2.51 15.85
CA GLY A 329 28.53 2.10 16.55
C GLY A 329 29.73 2.02 15.61
N ARG A 330 30.85 2.64 15.98
CA ARG A 330 32.14 2.51 15.28
C ARG A 330 32.57 1.04 15.18
N LEU A 331 33.01 0.63 14.00
CA LEU A 331 33.94 -0.50 13.83
C LEU A 331 35.29 0.02 13.34
N SER A 332 36.26 0.05 14.25
CA SER A 332 37.69 0.19 13.94
C SER A 332 38.27 -1.17 13.56
N GLY A 333 39.01 -1.25 12.45
CA GLY A 333 39.51 -2.52 11.90
C GLY A 333 40.93 -2.91 12.33
N SER A 334 41.36 -4.06 11.80
CA SER A 334 42.75 -4.55 11.71
C SER A 334 42.75 -5.65 10.65
N SER A 335 43.29 -5.40 9.45
CA SER A 335 44.67 -5.73 9.02
C SER A 335 44.88 -7.19 8.59
N THR A 336 45.02 -7.37 7.26
CA THR A 336 45.98 -8.27 6.59
C THR A 336 46.26 -9.67 7.17
N GLN A 337 45.93 -10.70 6.39
CA GLN A 337 46.99 -11.58 5.86
C GLN A 337 46.56 -12.18 4.50
N ALA A 338 47.48 -12.16 3.55
CA ALA A 338 47.35 -12.86 2.27
C ALA A 338 48.16 -14.15 2.34
N LEU A 339 47.64 -15.23 1.75
CA LEU A 339 48.41 -16.44 1.46
C LEU A 339 48.09 -16.89 0.05
N MET A 340 49.11 -16.86 -0.80
CA MET A 340 49.08 -17.46 -2.13
C MET A 340 49.15 -18.98 -1.99
N HIS A 341 48.44 -19.71 -2.83
CA HIS A 341 48.94 -20.98 -3.36
C HIS A 341 48.41 -21.17 -4.79
N THR A 342 49.36 -21.23 -5.73
CA THR A 342 49.18 -21.71 -7.10
C THR A 342 49.38 -23.24 -7.16
N PRO A 343 48.97 -23.93 -8.25
CA PRO A 343 48.58 -25.33 -8.20
C PRO A 343 49.71 -26.32 -8.53
N ASP A 344 49.43 -27.59 -8.24
CA ASP A 344 49.86 -28.78 -8.98
C ASP A 344 48.59 -29.56 -9.40
#